data_AF-A0A498QAD2-F1
#
_entry.id   AF-A0A498QAD2-F1
#
_cell.length_a   1.000
_cell.length_b   1.000
_cell.length_c   1.000
_cell.angle_alpha   90.00
_cell.angle_beta   90.00
_cell.angle_gamma   90.00
#
_symmetry.space_group_name_H-M   'P 1'
#
loop_
_entity.id
_entity.type
_entity.pdbx_description
1 polymer ?
#
loop_
_entity_poly.entity_id
_entity_poly.type
_entity_poly.pdbx_seq_one_letter_code
_entity_poly.pdbx_strand_id
1 'polypeptide(L)'
;MPVNTCIGAALAARCQMTLARLQPLSDTPAMEIRTHTTPLYTSMFRADDTLIANPHLYGAPASDNPAIVIKRDDAPDLWNDHQLAFERVWNTARPIPTQP
;
A
#
# COMPACT_ATOMS: atom_id res chain seq x y z
N MET A 1 -19.11 -10.30 22.08
CA MET A 1 -18.86 -8.91 21.67
C MET A 1 -19.13 -8.81 20.18
N PRO A 2 -20.12 -8.04 19.70
CA PRO A 2 -20.34 -7.92 18.27
C PRO A 2 -19.16 -7.15 17.66
N VAL A 3 -18.46 -7.80 16.73
CA VAL A 3 -17.39 -7.18 15.94
C VAL A 3 -18.07 -6.14 15.05
N ASN A 4 -17.76 -4.87 15.29
CA ASN A 4 -18.34 -3.76 14.57
C ASN A 4 -17.86 -3.80 13.10
N THR A 5 -18.73 -4.26 12.20
CA THR A 5 -18.48 -4.40 10.75
C THR A 5 -18.25 -3.05 10.04
N CYS A 6 -18.40 -1.93 10.74
CA CYS A 6 -18.15 -0.57 10.23
C CYS A 6 -16.71 -0.30 9.78
N ILE A 7 -15.72 -1.06 10.27
CA ILE A 7 -14.31 -0.89 9.84
C ILE A 7 -14.17 -1.22 8.35
N GLY A 8 -14.84 -2.27 7.88
CA GLY A 8 -14.82 -2.66 6.46
C GLY A 8 -15.44 -1.59 5.57
N ALA A 9 -16.60 -1.05 5.98
CA ALA A 9 -17.28 0.03 5.24
C ALA A 9 -16.46 1.33 5.24
N ALA A 10 -15.89 1.72 6.37
CA ALA A 10 -15.04 2.91 6.48
C ALA A 10 -13.75 2.76 5.67
N LEU A 11 -13.14 1.57 5.64
CA LEU A 11 -11.97 1.29 4.82
C LEU A 11 -12.32 1.34 3.33
N ALA A 12 -13.42 0.70 2.92
CA ALA A 12 -13.90 0.76 1.55
C ALA A 12 -14.15 2.20 1.10
N ALA A 13 -14.80 3.02 1.93
CA ALA A 13 -15.04 4.43 1.64
C ALA A 13 -13.72 5.21 1.46
N ARG A 14 -12.71 4.95 2.30
CA ARG A 14 -11.37 5.56 2.15
C ARG A 14 -10.70 5.13 0.85
N CYS A 15 -10.75 3.85 0.48
CA CYS A 15 -10.21 3.38 -0.79
C CYS A 15 -10.89 4.04 -1.99
N GLN A 16 -12.23 4.12 -1.99
CA GLN A 16 -12.99 4.79 -3.05
C GLN A 16 -12.65 6.29 -3.15
N MET A 17 -12.55 6.96 -2.00
CA MET A 17 -12.15 8.36 -1.93
C MET A 17 -10.73 8.59 -2.49
N THR A 18 -9.77 7.72 -2.16
CA THR A 18 -8.41 7.79 -2.70
C THR A 18 -8.40 7.54 -4.20
N LEU A 19 -9.12 6.51 -4.69
CA LEU A 19 -9.24 6.22 -6.11
C LEU A 19 -9.84 7.40 -6.88
N ALA A 20 -10.91 8.02 -6.39
CA ALA A 20 -11.51 9.19 -7.01
C ALA A 20 -10.52 10.37 -7.15
N ARG A 21 -9.58 10.52 -6.22
CA ARG A 21 -8.53 11.55 -6.30
C ARG A 21 -7.40 11.19 -7.26
N LEU A 22 -7.11 9.90 -7.43
CA LEU A 22 -6.05 9.42 -8.33
C LEU A 22 -6.54 9.23 -9.77
N GLN A 23 -7.85 9.05 -9.98
CA GLN A 23 -8.47 8.84 -11.30
C GLN A 23 -8.07 9.88 -12.36
N PRO A 24 -8.03 11.20 -12.06
CA PRO A 24 -7.62 12.21 -13.06
C PRO A 24 -6.17 12.09 -13.51
N LEU A 25 -5.34 11.34 -12.78
CA LEU A 25 -3.95 11.11 -13.10
C LEU A 25 -3.75 9.81 -13.88
N SER A 26 -4.79 8.99 -14.10
CA SER A 26 -4.68 7.64 -14.69
C SER A 26 -3.97 7.56 -16.04
N ASP A 27 -3.95 8.65 -16.83
CA ASP A 27 -3.27 8.73 -18.12
C ASP A 27 -1.90 9.44 -18.08
N THR A 28 -1.38 9.72 -16.88
CA THR A 28 -0.09 10.39 -16.72
C THR A 28 1.04 9.46 -17.19
N PRO A 29 1.91 9.89 -18.13
CA PRO A 29 3.04 9.09 -18.57
C PRO A 29 3.93 8.67 -17.39
N ALA A 30 4.41 7.43 -17.41
CA ALA A 30 5.25 6.82 -16.36
C ALA A 30 4.59 6.69 -14.98
N MET A 31 3.27 6.84 -14.87
CA MET A 31 2.53 6.54 -13.64
C MET A 31 1.58 5.36 -13.86
N GLU A 32 1.63 4.39 -12.96
CA GLU A 32 0.72 3.25 -12.94
C GLU A 32 -0.07 3.24 -11.63
N ILE A 33 -1.40 3.10 -11.72
CA ILE A 33 -2.27 2.96 -10.56
C ILE A 33 -3.01 1.63 -10.66
N ARG A 34 -2.88 0.81 -9.62
CA ARG A 34 -3.46 -0.55 -9.56
C ARG A 34 -4.17 -0.77 -8.23
N THR A 35 -5.12 -1.70 -8.23
CA THR A 35 -5.89 -2.14 -7.06
C THR A 35 -5.68 -3.64 -6.80
N HIS A 36 -5.69 -4.05 -5.54
CA HIS A 36 -5.58 -5.44 -5.13
C HIS A 36 -6.51 -5.74 -3.94
N THR A 37 -6.77 -7.01 -3.67
CA THR A 37 -7.57 -7.48 -2.52
C THR A 37 -6.74 -8.18 -1.46
N THR A 38 -5.43 -8.29 -1.66
CA THR A 38 -4.51 -8.91 -0.69
C THR A 38 -4.56 -8.19 0.66
N PRO A 39 -4.69 -8.92 1.79
CA PRO A 39 -4.54 -8.33 3.12
C PRO A 39 -3.16 -7.70 3.27
N LEU A 40 -3.11 -6.43 3.61
CA LEU A 40 -1.87 -5.69 3.78
C LEU A 40 -1.45 -5.72 5.24
N TYR A 41 -0.35 -6.41 5.56
CA TYR A 41 0.25 -6.40 6.89
C TYR A 41 1.22 -5.23 7.09
N THR A 42 1.80 -4.72 6.01
CA THR A 42 2.67 -3.56 6.02
C THR A 42 2.41 -2.73 4.78
N SER A 43 2.13 -1.45 4.95
CA SER A 43 2.19 -0.52 3.83
C SER A 43 3.66 -0.14 3.57
N MET A 44 3.98 0.19 2.32
CA MET A 44 5.35 0.43 1.90
C MET A 44 5.42 1.61 0.94
N PHE A 45 6.43 2.44 1.11
CA PHE A 45 6.89 3.41 0.11
C PHE A 45 8.33 3.07 -0.24
N ARG A 46 8.67 3.10 -1.53
CA ARG A 46 10.04 2.87 -1.99
C ARG A 46 10.46 3.96 -2.94
N ALA A 47 11.66 4.47 -2.76
CA ALA A 47 12.37 5.30 -3.71
C ALA A 47 13.81 4.80 -3.79
N ASP A 48 14.25 4.43 -5.00
CA ASP A 48 15.59 3.89 -5.26
C ASP A 48 15.93 2.70 -4.33
N ASP A 49 16.95 2.91 -3.49
CA ASP A 49 17.49 1.94 -2.52
C ASP A 49 16.99 2.16 -1.09
N THR A 50 15.98 3.02 -0.90
CA THR A 50 15.34 3.28 0.39
C THR A 50 13.88 2.84 0.36
N LEU A 51 13.49 2.07 1.38
CA LEU A 51 12.13 1.65 1.62
C LEU A 51 11.66 2.15 3.00
N ILE A 52 10.43 2.62 3.09
CA ILE A 52 9.74 2.93 4.34
C ILE A 52 8.65 1.89 4.52
N ALA A 53 8.80 1.04 5.52
CA ALA A 53 7.80 0.03 5.90
C ALA A 53 6.98 0.55 7.08
N ASN A 54 5.65 0.43 6.98
CA ASN A 54 4.72 0.78 8.05
C ASN A 54 3.91 -0.46 8.44
N PRO A 55 4.44 -1.30 9.36
CA PRO A 55 3.76 -2.50 9.81
C PRO A 55 2.52 -2.16 10.64
N HIS A 56 1.43 -2.89 10.42
CA HIS A 56 0.21 -2.71 11.18
C HIS A 56 0.33 -3.39 12.56
N LEU A 57 0.51 -2.58 13.62
CA LEU A 57 0.57 -3.07 14.98
C LEU A 57 -0.83 -3.45 15.47
N TYR A 58 -0.90 -4.57 16.20
CA TYR A 58 -2.16 -5.04 16.77
C TYR A 58 -2.74 -4.02 17.75
N GLY A 59 -4.00 -3.65 17.54
CA GLY A 59 -4.72 -2.69 18.39
C GLY A 59 -4.36 -1.22 18.17
N ALA A 60 -3.39 -0.92 17.29
CA ALA A 60 -3.00 0.46 16.98
C ALA A 60 -3.81 1.05 15.81
N PRO A 61 -4.20 2.34 15.88
CA PRO A 61 -4.66 3.07 14.71
C PRO A 61 -3.59 3.14 13.62
N ALA A 62 -4.00 3.23 12.36
CA ALA A 62 -3.07 3.25 11.23
C ALA A 62 -2.03 4.39 11.30
N SER A 63 -2.44 5.56 11.80
CA SER A 63 -1.58 6.74 11.98
C SER A 63 -0.48 6.56 13.02
N ASP A 64 -0.65 5.61 13.94
CA ASP A 64 0.21 5.45 15.11
C ASP A 64 1.23 4.31 14.89
N ASN A 65 1.14 3.61 13.75
CA ASN A 65 2.09 2.59 13.38
C ASN A 65 3.47 3.20 13.06
N PRO A 66 4.57 2.51 13.41
CA PRO A 66 5.91 3.03 13.17
C PRO A 66 6.22 3.11 11.67
N ALA A 67 6.96 4.14 11.26
CA ALA A 67 7.55 4.23 9.94
C ALA A 67 9.03 3.82 10.02
N ILE A 68 9.35 2.62 9.54
CA ILE A 68 10.69 2.04 9.61
C ILE A 68 11.41 2.30 8.29
N VAL A 69 12.52 3.04 8.34
CA VAL A 69 13.38 3.27 7.17
C VAL A 69 14.35 2.10 7.03
N ILE A 70 14.33 1.45 5.86
CA ILE A 70 15.19 0.34 5.48
C ILE A 70 15.99 0.77 4.25
N LYS A 71 17.30 0.90 4.39
CA LYS A 71 18.20 1.15 3.25
C LYS A 71 18.81 -0.18 2.79
N ARG A 72 18.94 -0.36 1.49
CA ARG A 72 19.50 -1.58 0.90
C ARG A 72 20.89 -1.90 1.46
N ASP A 73 21.75 -0.89 1.58
CA ASP A 73 23.14 -1.08 2.05
C ASP A 73 23.22 -1.44 3.54
N ASP A 74 22.28 -0.94 4.36
CA ASP A 74 22.24 -1.20 5.80
C ASP A 74 21.63 -2.58 6.12
N ALA A 75 20.68 -3.05 5.30
CA ALA A 75 19.94 -4.28 5.53
C ALA A 75 19.47 -4.94 4.20
N PRO A 76 20.38 -5.53 3.41
CA PRO A 76 20.11 -5.96 2.04
C PRO A 76 19.04 -7.06 1.95
N ASP A 77 19.10 -8.06 2.83
CA ASP A 77 18.13 -9.17 2.83
C ASP A 77 16.73 -8.67 3.20
N LEU A 78 16.62 -7.86 4.25
CA LEU A 78 15.35 -7.30 4.70
C LEU A 78 14.73 -6.39 3.64
N TRP A 79 15.56 -5.57 2.99
CA TRP A 79 15.14 -4.72 1.88
C TRP A 79 14.63 -5.55 0.70
N ASN A 80 15.35 -6.62 0.34
CA ASN A 80 14.99 -7.52 -0.76
C ASN A 80 13.69 -8.28 -0.47
N ASP A 81 13.48 -8.75 0.76
CA ASP A 81 12.24 -9.43 1.17
C ASP A 81 11.02 -8.51 1.05
N HIS A 82 11.17 -7.24 1.44
CA HIS A 82 10.11 -6.23 1.27
C HIS A 82 9.86 -5.91 -0.20
N GLN A 83 10.91 -5.79 -1.03
CA GLN A 83 10.75 -5.64 -2.48
C GLN A 83 9.95 -6.81 -3.07
N LEU A 84 10.35 -8.05 -2.77
CA LEU A 84 9.68 -9.24 -3.31
C LEU A 84 8.23 -9.34 -2.83
N ALA A 85 7.95 -8.93 -1.59
CA ALA A 85 6.58 -8.84 -1.08
C ALA A 85 5.73 -7.84 -1.87
N PHE A 86 6.29 -6.65 -2.16
CA PHE A 86 5.62 -5.66 -3.01
C PHE A 86 5.35 -6.21 -4.41
N GLU A 87 6.35 -6.81 -5.06
CA GLU A 87 6.23 -7.36 -6.41
C GLU A 87 5.17 -8.47 -6.50
N ARG A 88 5.06 -9.35 -5.50
CA ARG A 88 4.00 -10.37 -5.45
C ARG A 88 2.61 -9.75 -5.49
N VAL A 89 2.39 -8.66 -4.76
CA VAL A 89 1.10 -7.94 -4.77
C VAL A 89 0.92 -7.22 -6.11
N TRP A 90 1.95 -6.49 -6.56
CA TRP A 90 1.90 -5.71 -7.80
C TRP A 90 1.56 -6.55 -9.02
N ASN A 91 2.19 -7.72 -9.15
CA ASN A 91 2.01 -8.63 -10.29
C ASN A 91 0.60 -9.22 -10.38
N THR A 92 -0.15 -9.24 -9.28
CA THR A 92 -1.55 -9.72 -9.23
C THR A 92 -2.58 -8.58 -9.18
N ALA A 93 -2.14 -7.33 -9.04
CA ALA A 93 -2.99 -6.16 -8.96
C ALA A 93 -3.61 -5.82 -10.33
N ARG A 94 -4.79 -5.19 -10.32
CA ARG A 94 -5.52 -4.80 -11.54
C ARG A 94 -5.36 -3.29 -11.79
N PRO A 95 -5.00 -2.86 -13.01
CA PRO A 95 -4.96 -1.43 -13.33
C PRO A 95 -6.36 -0.83 -13.14
N ILE A 96 -6.41 0.44 -12.73
CA ILE A 96 -7.66 1.19 -12.73
C ILE A 96 -8.01 1.56 -14.18
N PRO A 97 -9.31 1.76 -14.51
CA PRO A 97 -9.70 2.32 -15.80
C PRO A 97 -9.00 3.66 -16.01
N THR A 98 -8.60 3.97 -17.24
CA THR A 98 -8.21 5.33 -17.61
C THR A 98 -9.44 6.22 -17.66
N GLN A 99 -9.27 7.52 -17.46
CA GLN A 99 -10.39 8.44 -17.63
C GLN A 99 -10.72 8.50 -19.14
N PRO A 100 -12.00 8.47 -19.54
CA PRO A 100 -12.37 8.63 -20.94
C PRO A 100 -12.00 10.01 -21.49
#